data_AF-A0A0R3WRN3-F1
#
_entry.id   AF-A0A0R3WRN3-F1
#
_cell.length_a   1.000
_cell.length_b   1.000
_cell.length_c   1.000
_cell.angle_alpha   90.00
_cell.angle_beta   90.00
_cell.angle_gamma   90.00
#
_symmetry.space_group_name_H-M   'P 1'
#
loop_
_entity.id
_entity.type
_entity.pdbx_description
1 polymer ?
#
loop_
_entity_poly.entity_id
_entity_poly.type
_entity_poly.pdbx_seq_one_letter_code
_entity_poly.pdbx_strand_id
1 'polypeptide(L)'
;MTPASELFELVQSGLHIEYPSVFVECALHHLCSTCIPAFRELKTDYPTASDVDPFEHAVCMLSDHLPAFIRLFQWFQLVQVNTQSLYRLIAQNLPSSPQRSCFEVAVVGDLFTPDVYHTLKPYLYAYLLLELNAAEQETSEHNCFEDSLTTARLLVRLSTSVTDLIEQCRGVFAAEEFSLLFLLEDLVVPFAESVFLHKTRELMEGHYTVSFLEPLHDYVEHVMFKAWLPRVFRITSSCASCPWSSQLVYTTFYSVRRSELFSIMMDYPDSHPTVMDLKAYLMETRALQDLIDTLSKEVGSRLLQPGVHTDEVLLAYGCLVRGLREIDPSSVAQDIVCRPVASCLRERDDAVRCIVDRLIAPPQLSTIPDATTDTDTNVADVVAADQITGLQRELLLPTPLEVEPTDEMRDCDAHLVAHGKSRIS
;
A
#
# COMPACT_ATOMS: atom_id res chain seq x y z
N MET A 1 -14.05 8.16 -52.30
CA MET A 1 -15.18 7.23 -52.18
C MET A 1 -15.40 6.93 -50.69
N THR A 2 -15.90 5.76 -50.28
CA THR A 2 -15.67 5.29 -48.91
C THR A 2 -14.25 4.68 -48.84
N PRO A 3 -13.50 4.85 -47.73
CA PRO A 3 -12.12 4.38 -47.66
C PRO A 3 -11.98 2.84 -47.77
N ALA A 4 -13.04 2.09 -47.44
CA ALA A 4 -13.13 0.65 -47.73
C ALA A 4 -13.17 0.31 -49.23
N SER A 5 -13.74 1.19 -50.07
CA SER A 5 -13.73 1.06 -51.54
C SER A 5 -12.31 1.24 -52.08
N GLU A 6 -11.61 2.26 -51.58
CA GLU A 6 -10.25 2.62 -52.00
C GLU A 6 -9.25 1.49 -51.73
N LEU A 7 -9.36 0.81 -50.59
CA LEU A 7 -8.59 -0.41 -50.29
C LEU A 7 -8.89 -1.56 -51.26
N PHE A 8 -10.17 -1.79 -51.58
CA PHE A 8 -10.57 -2.85 -52.51
C PHE A 8 -10.11 -2.57 -53.94
N GLU A 9 -10.15 -1.30 -54.37
CA GLU A 9 -9.64 -0.83 -55.67
C GLU A 9 -8.11 -0.95 -55.76
N LEU A 10 -7.37 -0.68 -54.67
CA LEU A 10 -5.92 -0.93 -54.59
C LEU A 10 -5.57 -2.43 -54.65
N VAL A 11 -6.41 -3.31 -54.10
CA VAL A 11 -6.28 -4.77 -54.28
C VAL A 11 -6.54 -5.17 -55.73
N GLN A 12 -7.68 -4.76 -56.31
CA GLN A 12 -8.07 -5.12 -57.68
C GLN A 12 -7.12 -4.60 -58.77
N SER A 13 -6.51 -3.43 -58.57
CA SER A 13 -5.56 -2.83 -59.51
C SER A 13 -4.13 -3.38 -59.41
N GLY A 14 -3.82 -4.16 -58.38
CA GLY A 14 -2.45 -4.64 -58.10
C GLY A 14 -1.49 -3.59 -57.53
N LEU A 15 -1.89 -2.31 -57.46
CA LEU A 15 -1.05 -1.20 -57.00
C LEU A 15 -0.56 -1.35 -55.56
N HIS A 16 -1.26 -2.13 -54.73
CA HIS A 16 -0.82 -2.48 -53.38
C HIS A 16 0.53 -3.24 -53.34
N ILE A 17 0.90 -3.94 -54.41
CA ILE A 17 2.18 -4.66 -54.51
C ILE A 17 3.32 -3.70 -54.92
N GLU A 18 3.03 -2.74 -55.80
CA GLU A 18 4.01 -1.73 -56.25
C GLU A 18 4.25 -0.63 -55.20
N TYR A 19 3.19 -0.22 -54.49
CA TYR A 19 3.19 0.87 -53.51
C TYR A 19 2.64 0.42 -52.14
N PRO A 20 3.31 -0.54 -51.46
CA PRO A 20 2.81 -1.15 -50.23
C PRO A 20 2.73 -0.17 -49.03
N SER A 21 3.45 0.95 -49.05
CA SER A 21 3.29 2.02 -48.04
C SER A 21 1.95 2.73 -48.18
N VAL A 22 1.56 3.10 -49.41
CA VAL A 22 0.28 3.77 -49.70
C VAL A 22 -0.90 2.88 -49.32
N PHE A 23 -0.78 1.56 -49.51
CA PHE A 23 -1.79 0.60 -49.08
C PHE A 23 -1.97 0.57 -47.54
N VAL A 24 -0.87 0.66 -46.78
CA VAL A 24 -0.89 0.76 -45.32
C VAL A 24 -1.43 2.11 -44.85
N GLU A 25 -1.07 3.22 -45.52
CA GLU A 25 -1.60 4.56 -45.25
C GLU A 25 -3.12 4.64 -45.49
N CYS A 26 -3.62 4.03 -46.57
CA CYS A 26 -5.07 3.89 -46.81
C CYS A 26 -5.77 3.03 -45.75
N ALA A 27 -5.13 1.97 -45.26
CA ALA A 27 -5.66 1.11 -44.20
C ALA A 27 -5.76 1.87 -42.88
N LEU A 28 -4.70 2.60 -42.51
CA LEU A 28 -4.65 3.46 -41.34
C LEU A 28 -5.70 4.58 -41.42
N HIS A 29 -5.79 5.28 -42.56
CA HIS A 29 -6.81 6.30 -42.78
C HIS A 29 -8.24 5.74 -42.66
N HIS A 30 -8.51 4.53 -43.18
CA HIS A 30 -9.80 3.87 -42.98
C HIS A 30 -10.11 3.63 -41.50
N LEU A 31 -9.15 3.09 -40.74
CA LEU A 31 -9.29 2.84 -39.30
C LEU A 31 -9.53 4.15 -38.53
N CYS A 32 -8.68 5.16 -38.71
CA CYS A 32 -8.78 6.46 -38.06
C CYS A 32 -10.10 7.18 -38.38
N SER A 33 -10.56 7.12 -39.65
CA SER A 33 -11.85 7.71 -40.06
C SER A 33 -13.06 7.05 -39.39
N THR A 34 -12.92 5.79 -38.94
CA THR A 34 -13.96 5.02 -38.25
C THR A 34 -13.90 5.21 -36.73
N CYS A 35 -12.70 5.10 -36.14
CA CYS A 35 -12.51 5.03 -34.69
C CYS A 35 -12.42 6.40 -34.00
N ILE A 36 -11.86 7.43 -34.65
CA ILE A 36 -11.67 8.76 -34.03
C ILE A 36 -13.01 9.51 -33.81
N PRO A 37 -13.99 9.50 -34.73
CA PRO A 37 -15.30 10.11 -34.47
C PRO A 37 -16.03 9.44 -33.29
N ALA A 38 -16.07 8.10 -33.27
CA ALA A 38 -16.67 7.33 -32.19
C ALA A 38 -16.02 7.62 -30.83
N PHE A 39 -14.70 7.76 -30.77
CA PHE A 39 -14.01 8.16 -29.53
C PHE A 39 -14.42 9.55 -29.03
N ARG A 40 -14.61 10.51 -29.95
CA ARG A 40 -14.97 11.89 -29.61
C ARG A 40 -16.34 12.00 -28.95
N GLU A 41 -17.28 11.14 -29.33
CA GLU A 41 -18.61 11.07 -28.71
C GLU A 41 -18.57 10.53 -27.26
N LEU A 42 -17.55 9.75 -26.91
CA LEU A 42 -17.37 9.16 -25.58
C LEU A 42 -16.61 10.06 -24.60
N LYS A 43 -15.80 11.01 -25.10
CA LYS A 43 -15.00 11.92 -24.25
C LYS A 43 -15.83 12.82 -23.31
N THR A 44 -17.15 12.91 -23.51
CA THR A 44 -18.07 13.63 -22.62
C THR A 44 -18.65 12.79 -21.48
N ASP A 45 -18.43 11.47 -21.46
CA ASP A 45 -19.14 10.55 -20.56
C ASP A 45 -18.63 10.54 -19.12
N TYR A 46 -17.37 10.92 -18.90
CA TYR A 46 -16.75 10.99 -17.59
C TYR A 46 -15.84 12.22 -17.51
N PRO A 47 -16.08 13.16 -16.57
CA PRO A 47 -15.18 14.29 -16.36
C PRO A 47 -13.92 13.79 -15.65
N THR A 48 -12.81 13.65 -16.38
CA THR A 48 -11.50 13.32 -15.79
C THR A 48 -11.06 14.41 -14.83
N ALA A 49 -11.30 14.19 -13.54
CA ALA A 49 -10.70 14.98 -12.47
C ALA A 49 -9.19 14.72 -12.45
N SER A 50 -8.38 15.77 -12.56
CA SER A 50 -6.97 15.69 -12.21
C SER A 50 -6.83 15.46 -10.71
N ASP A 51 -5.95 14.53 -10.31
CA ASP A 51 -5.50 14.30 -8.92
C ASP A 51 -6.43 13.47 -8.00
N VAL A 52 -7.32 12.64 -8.55
CA VAL A 52 -8.03 11.57 -7.80
C VAL A 52 -7.28 10.24 -7.91
N ASP A 53 -7.31 9.43 -6.85
CA ASP A 53 -6.56 8.17 -6.71
C ASP A 53 -6.96 7.09 -7.77
N PRO A 54 -6.04 6.18 -8.19
CA PRO A 54 -6.34 5.12 -9.16
C PRO A 54 -7.44 4.13 -8.75
N PHE A 55 -7.49 3.72 -7.48
CA PHE A 55 -8.52 2.82 -6.96
C PHE A 55 -9.84 3.56 -6.78
N GLU A 56 -9.85 4.78 -6.24
CA GLU A 56 -11.07 5.61 -6.15
C GLU A 56 -11.72 5.84 -7.52
N HIS A 57 -10.92 6.14 -8.55
CA HIS A 57 -11.37 6.19 -9.95
C HIS A 57 -12.01 4.87 -10.40
N ALA A 58 -11.34 3.74 -10.16
CA ALA A 58 -11.83 2.42 -10.58
C ALA A 58 -13.15 2.04 -9.88
N VAL A 59 -13.26 2.32 -8.58
CA VAL A 59 -14.48 2.12 -7.78
C VAL A 59 -15.62 2.96 -8.38
N CYS A 60 -15.44 4.28 -8.52
CA CYS A 60 -16.46 5.21 -9.04
C CYS A 60 -16.89 4.88 -10.48
N MET A 61 -15.94 4.49 -11.33
CA MET A 61 -16.22 4.06 -12.70
C MET A 61 -17.12 2.82 -12.76
N LEU A 62 -16.96 1.88 -11.83
CA LEU A 62 -17.76 0.65 -11.78
C LEU A 62 -19.08 0.80 -10.99
N SER A 63 -19.14 1.68 -9.99
CA SER A 63 -20.37 1.92 -9.20
C SER A 63 -21.36 2.83 -9.92
N ASP A 64 -20.88 3.96 -10.45
CA ASP A 64 -21.73 5.10 -10.83
C ASP A 64 -21.70 5.37 -12.34
N HIS A 65 -20.58 5.07 -13.00
CA HIS A 65 -20.36 5.33 -14.43
C HIS A 65 -20.25 4.06 -15.31
N LEU A 66 -20.75 2.91 -14.83
CA LEU A 66 -20.70 1.63 -15.56
C LEU A 66 -21.20 1.69 -17.03
N PRO A 67 -22.25 2.46 -17.40
CA PRO A 67 -22.65 2.62 -18.80
C PRO A 67 -21.58 3.29 -19.67
N ALA A 68 -20.80 4.24 -19.12
CA ALA A 68 -19.68 4.86 -19.82
C ALA A 68 -18.52 3.87 -20.01
N PHE A 69 -18.24 3.05 -18.99
CA PHE A 69 -17.26 1.95 -19.12
C PHE A 69 -17.65 0.97 -20.22
N ILE A 70 -18.91 0.54 -20.27
CA ILE A 70 -19.41 -0.36 -21.33
C ILE A 70 -19.31 0.29 -22.72
N ARG A 71 -19.63 1.58 -22.86
CA ARG A 71 -19.50 2.28 -24.16
C ARG A 71 -18.06 2.45 -24.63
N LEU A 72 -17.12 2.78 -23.73
CA LEU A 72 -15.70 2.81 -24.09
C LEU A 72 -15.19 1.40 -24.43
N PHE A 73 -15.67 0.38 -23.72
CA PHE A 73 -15.31 -0.98 -24.03
C PHE A 73 -15.81 -1.44 -25.41
N GLN A 74 -17.02 -1.03 -25.82
CA GLN A 74 -17.52 -1.19 -27.20
C GLN A 74 -16.65 -0.45 -28.23
N TRP A 75 -16.04 0.68 -27.88
CA TRP A 75 -15.06 1.35 -28.74
C TRP A 75 -13.75 0.56 -28.86
N PHE A 76 -13.24 -0.05 -27.78
CA PHE A 76 -12.10 -0.95 -27.88
C PHE A 76 -12.41 -2.21 -28.73
N GLN A 77 -13.63 -2.76 -28.64
CA GLN A 77 -14.10 -3.81 -29.55
C GLN A 77 -14.09 -3.34 -31.02
N LEU A 78 -14.58 -2.12 -31.30
CA LEU A 78 -14.56 -1.52 -32.63
C LEU A 78 -13.12 -1.37 -33.17
N VAL A 79 -12.19 -0.88 -32.35
CA VAL A 79 -10.76 -0.76 -32.72
C VAL A 79 -10.18 -2.15 -33.03
N GLN A 80 -10.40 -3.14 -32.17
CA GLN A 80 -9.92 -4.51 -32.37
C GLN A 80 -10.42 -5.14 -33.68
N VAL A 81 -11.73 -5.15 -33.90
CA VAL A 81 -12.34 -5.81 -35.07
C VAL A 81 -11.85 -5.19 -36.38
N ASN A 82 -11.73 -3.87 -36.45
CA ASN A 82 -11.20 -3.21 -37.65
C ASN A 82 -9.69 -3.42 -37.81
N THR A 83 -8.91 -3.30 -36.73
CA THR A 83 -7.45 -3.50 -36.78
C THR A 83 -7.08 -4.92 -37.22
N GLN A 84 -7.72 -5.95 -36.65
CA GLN A 84 -7.53 -7.35 -37.07
C GLN A 84 -7.96 -7.59 -38.52
N SER A 85 -9.10 -7.02 -38.94
CA SER A 85 -9.59 -7.19 -40.32
C SER A 85 -8.61 -6.59 -41.34
N LEU A 86 -8.05 -5.41 -41.04
CA LEU A 86 -6.99 -4.79 -41.84
C LEU A 86 -5.66 -5.55 -41.74
N TYR A 87 -5.31 -6.08 -40.55
CA TYR A 87 -4.10 -6.87 -40.35
C TYR A 87 -4.10 -8.14 -41.21
N ARG A 88 -5.21 -8.88 -41.22
CA ARG A 88 -5.42 -10.06 -42.08
C ARG A 88 -5.36 -9.70 -43.57
N LEU A 89 -5.98 -8.58 -43.96
CA LEU A 89 -5.98 -8.09 -45.34
C LEU A 89 -4.57 -7.68 -45.80
N ILE A 90 -3.77 -7.00 -44.97
CA ILE A 90 -2.36 -6.73 -45.23
C ILE A 90 -1.55 -8.03 -45.24
N ALA A 91 -1.77 -8.94 -44.29
CA ALA A 91 -1.04 -10.19 -44.17
C ALA A 91 -1.23 -11.15 -45.36
N GLN A 92 -2.42 -11.18 -45.95
CA GLN A 92 -2.76 -11.95 -47.15
C GLN A 92 -2.11 -11.40 -48.42
N ASN A 93 -2.13 -10.06 -48.61
CA ASN A 93 -1.66 -9.43 -49.84
C ASN A 93 -0.15 -9.08 -49.82
N LEU A 94 0.45 -8.89 -48.63
CA LEU A 94 1.85 -8.49 -48.44
C LEU A 94 2.59 -9.40 -47.43
N PRO A 95 2.73 -10.71 -47.72
CA PRO A 95 3.18 -11.70 -46.73
C PRO A 95 4.65 -11.58 -46.28
N SER A 96 5.52 -10.97 -47.08
CA SER A 96 6.98 -11.02 -46.91
C SER A 96 7.61 -9.69 -46.46
N SER A 97 6.84 -8.81 -45.80
CA SER A 97 7.15 -7.37 -45.75
C SER A 97 7.09 -6.79 -44.32
N PRO A 98 8.00 -5.85 -43.95
CA PRO A 98 8.02 -5.22 -42.62
C PRO A 98 6.80 -4.33 -42.32
N GLN A 99 5.98 -4.05 -43.34
CA GLN A 99 4.76 -3.24 -43.31
C GLN A 99 3.77 -3.64 -42.21
N ARG A 100 3.77 -4.89 -41.74
CA ARG A 100 2.92 -5.34 -40.62
C ARG A 100 3.25 -4.59 -39.32
N SER A 101 4.53 -4.61 -38.92
CA SER A 101 4.99 -3.88 -37.73
C SER A 101 4.95 -2.36 -37.92
N CYS A 102 5.11 -1.86 -39.16
CA CYS A 102 4.88 -0.45 -39.46
C CYS A 102 3.40 -0.06 -39.24
N PHE A 103 2.45 -0.91 -39.64
CA PHE A 103 1.02 -0.69 -39.40
C PHE A 103 0.70 -0.76 -37.90
N GLU A 104 1.19 -1.77 -37.17
CA GLU A 104 1.04 -1.88 -35.71
C GLU A 104 1.50 -0.59 -35.00
N VAL A 105 2.70 -0.09 -35.31
CA VAL A 105 3.24 1.15 -34.71
C VAL A 105 2.45 2.39 -35.12
N ALA A 106 1.99 2.48 -36.37
CA ALA A 106 1.20 3.62 -36.83
C ALA A 106 -0.21 3.65 -36.22
N VAL A 107 -0.84 2.48 -36.04
CA VAL A 107 -2.13 2.35 -35.32
C VAL A 107 -1.99 2.81 -33.86
N VAL A 108 -0.88 2.49 -33.19
CA VAL A 108 -0.59 3.01 -31.85
C VAL A 108 -0.42 4.53 -31.88
N GLY A 109 0.39 5.06 -32.79
CA GLY A 109 0.67 6.49 -32.89
C GLY A 109 -0.56 7.37 -33.17
N ASP A 110 -1.42 6.96 -34.10
CA ASP A 110 -2.53 7.79 -34.58
C ASP A 110 -3.84 7.62 -33.80
N LEU A 111 -4.09 6.44 -33.20
CA LEU A 111 -5.28 6.23 -32.35
C LEU A 111 -5.01 6.51 -30.87
N PHE A 112 -3.86 6.10 -30.35
CA PHE A 112 -3.55 6.14 -28.91
C PHE A 112 -2.61 7.31 -28.56
N THR A 113 -2.90 8.48 -29.13
CA THR A 113 -2.20 9.73 -28.80
C THR A 113 -2.28 10.04 -27.29
N PRO A 114 -1.35 10.84 -26.71
CA PRO A 114 -1.36 11.15 -25.28
C PRO A 114 -2.71 11.69 -24.77
N ASP A 115 -3.38 12.55 -25.53
CA ASP A 115 -4.71 13.10 -25.17
C ASP A 115 -5.81 12.03 -25.10
N VAL A 116 -5.74 11.02 -25.98
CA VAL A 116 -6.61 9.84 -25.94
C VAL A 116 -6.25 9.01 -24.71
N TYR A 117 -4.96 8.67 -24.53
CA TYR A 117 -4.50 7.85 -23.42
C TYR A 117 -4.86 8.43 -22.04
N HIS A 118 -4.64 9.74 -21.82
CA HIS A 118 -5.07 10.45 -20.61
C HIS A 118 -6.59 10.36 -20.35
N THR A 119 -7.39 10.33 -21.41
CA THR A 119 -8.86 10.15 -21.32
C THR A 119 -9.22 8.69 -21.02
N LEU A 120 -8.43 7.70 -21.48
CA LEU A 120 -8.64 6.28 -21.23
C LEU A 120 -8.29 5.85 -19.78
N LYS A 121 -7.33 6.51 -19.11
CA LYS A 121 -6.76 6.05 -17.82
C LYS A 121 -7.79 5.61 -16.75
N PRO A 122 -8.86 6.36 -16.41
CA PRO A 122 -9.82 5.94 -15.38
C PRO A 122 -10.52 4.62 -15.71
N TYR A 123 -10.82 4.41 -16.99
CA TYR A 123 -11.47 3.21 -17.50
C TYR A 123 -10.51 2.01 -17.53
N LEU A 124 -9.22 2.25 -17.77
CA LEU A 124 -8.19 1.22 -17.70
C LEU A 124 -7.99 0.77 -16.24
N TYR A 125 -7.98 1.70 -15.26
CA TYR A 125 -8.01 1.33 -13.83
C TYR A 125 -9.26 0.52 -13.45
N ALA A 126 -10.44 0.87 -14.00
CA ALA A 126 -11.66 0.09 -13.80
C ALA A 126 -11.54 -1.35 -14.34
N TYR A 127 -10.89 -1.56 -15.49
CA TYR A 127 -10.59 -2.91 -15.98
C TYR A 127 -9.57 -3.66 -15.10
N LEU A 128 -8.51 -2.98 -14.65
CA LEU A 128 -7.53 -3.58 -13.72
C LEU A 128 -8.20 -4.06 -12.41
N LEU A 129 -9.17 -3.31 -11.88
CA LEU A 129 -9.96 -3.69 -10.71
C LEU A 129 -10.89 -4.88 -10.97
N LEU A 130 -11.53 -4.95 -12.14
CA LEU A 130 -12.34 -6.11 -12.54
C LEU A 130 -11.49 -7.38 -12.61
N GLU A 131 -10.29 -7.31 -13.19
CA GLU A 131 -9.36 -8.45 -13.25
C GLU A 131 -8.82 -8.86 -11.87
N LEU A 132 -8.60 -7.90 -10.96
CA LEU A 132 -8.13 -8.18 -9.59
C LEU A 132 -9.22 -8.88 -8.77
N ASN A 133 -10.45 -8.36 -8.80
CA ASN A 133 -11.59 -9.01 -8.13
C ASN A 133 -11.84 -10.43 -8.69
N ALA A 134 -11.58 -10.66 -9.98
CA ALA A 134 -11.65 -11.98 -10.60
C ALA A 134 -10.44 -12.89 -10.30
N ALA A 135 -9.35 -12.37 -9.77
CA ALA A 135 -8.24 -13.18 -9.23
C ALA A 135 -8.52 -13.54 -7.76
N GLU A 136 -9.00 -12.59 -6.97
CA GLU A 136 -9.44 -12.78 -5.58
C GLU A 136 -10.50 -13.88 -5.44
N GLN A 137 -11.49 -13.93 -6.34
CA GLN A 137 -12.51 -14.98 -6.35
C GLN A 137 -11.99 -16.38 -6.73
N GLU A 138 -10.86 -16.45 -7.43
CA GLU A 138 -10.24 -17.72 -7.87
C GLU A 138 -9.21 -18.23 -6.85
N THR A 139 -8.64 -17.33 -6.05
CA THR A 139 -7.59 -17.61 -5.05
C THR A 139 -8.02 -17.19 -3.64
N SER A 140 -9.30 -17.41 -3.30
CA SER A 140 -9.93 -17.04 -2.03
C SER A 140 -9.16 -17.51 -0.79
N GLU A 141 -8.55 -18.69 -0.84
CA GLU A 141 -7.74 -19.24 0.25
C GLU A 141 -6.51 -18.38 0.65
N HIS A 142 -6.08 -17.46 -0.23
CA HIS A 142 -5.01 -16.48 0.02
C HIS A 142 -5.53 -15.04 0.08
N ASN A 143 -6.86 -14.83 0.13
CA ASN A 143 -7.47 -13.51 0.10
C ASN A 143 -7.76 -12.97 1.52
N CYS A 144 -6.85 -12.16 2.07
CA CYS A 144 -7.07 -11.51 3.36
C CYS A 144 -8.12 -10.37 3.33
N PHE A 145 -8.75 -10.08 2.18
CA PHE A 145 -9.68 -8.96 1.99
C PHE A 145 -11.12 -9.38 1.66
N GLU A 146 -11.54 -10.62 1.93
CA GLU A 146 -12.91 -11.08 1.61
C GLU A 146 -14.01 -10.22 2.27
N ASP A 147 -13.82 -9.81 3.52
CA ASP A 147 -14.74 -8.94 4.27
C ASP A 147 -14.67 -7.45 3.89
N SER A 148 -13.88 -7.08 2.86
CA SER A 148 -13.77 -5.69 2.36
C SER A 148 -15.16 -5.16 1.98
N LEU A 149 -15.68 -4.24 2.78
CA LEU A 149 -16.98 -3.61 2.58
C LEU A 149 -17.05 -2.86 1.25
N THR A 150 -15.94 -2.27 0.81
CA THR A 150 -15.78 -1.65 -0.51
C THR A 150 -15.90 -2.68 -1.63
N THR A 151 -15.21 -3.83 -1.53
CA THR A 151 -15.28 -4.91 -2.52
C THR A 151 -16.67 -5.56 -2.55
N ALA A 152 -17.27 -5.85 -1.39
CA ALA A 152 -18.62 -6.40 -1.27
C ALA A 152 -19.69 -5.45 -1.86
N ARG A 153 -19.60 -4.13 -1.62
CA ARG A 153 -20.49 -3.13 -2.23
C ARG A 153 -20.39 -3.14 -3.75
N LEU A 154 -19.18 -3.23 -4.30
CA LEU A 154 -18.97 -3.34 -5.75
C LEU A 154 -19.58 -4.64 -6.29
N LEU A 155 -19.27 -5.80 -5.70
CA LEU A 155 -19.81 -7.10 -6.14
C LEU A 155 -21.34 -7.21 -6.03
N VAL A 156 -21.99 -6.48 -5.10
CA VAL A 156 -23.46 -6.40 -5.02
C VAL A 156 -24.06 -5.48 -6.10
N ARG A 157 -23.31 -4.48 -6.59
CA ARG A 157 -23.71 -3.61 -7.72
C ARG A 157 -23.47 -4.27 -9.07
N LEU A 158 -22.36 -4.98 -9.17
CA LEU A 158 -21.87 -5.74 -10.33
C LEU A 158 -22.62 -7.08 -10.40
N SER A 159 -23.78 -7.07 -11.05
CA SER A 159 -24.66 -8.25 -11.18
C SER A 159 -23.99 -9.44 -11.88
N THR A 160 -24.68 -10.57 -11.96
CA THR A 160 -24.22 -11.81 -12.65
C THR A 160 -23.85 -11.63 -14.13
N SER A 161 -24.07 -10.45 -14.73
CA SER A 161 -23.58 -10.08 -16.06
C SER A 161 -22.06 -9.78 -16.10
N VAL A 162 -21.38 -9.74 -14.96
CA VAL A 162 -20.01 -9.21 -14.87
C VAL A 162 -18.93 -10.26 -15.18
N THR A 163 -19.22 -11.56 -15.01
CA THR A 163 -18.40 -12.63 -15.60
C THR A 163 -18.30 -12.45 -17.11
N ASP A 164 -19.45 -12.27 -17.77
CA ASP A 164 -19.57 -12.14 -19.21
C ASP A 164 -18.89 -10.85 -19.71
N LEU A 165 -18.94 -9.78 -18.92
CA LEU A 165 -18.23 -8.53 -19.19
C LEU A 165 -16.71 -8.70 -19.09
N ILE A 166 -16.22 -9.43 -18.08
CA ILE A 166 -14.79 -9.71 -17.89
C ILE A 166 -14.25 -10.61 -19.00
N GLU A 167 -14.94 -11.68 -19.39
CA GLU A 167 -14.54 -12.52 -20.52
C GLU A 167 -14.49 -11.74 -21.84
N GLN A 168 -15.46 -10.86 -22.08
CA GLN A 168 -15.41 -9.95 -23.22
C GLN A 168 -14.19 -9.01 -23.16
N CYS A 169 -13.90 -8.43 -21.98
CA CYS A 169 -12.73 -7.58 -21.78
C CYS A 169 -11.42 -8.31 -22.09
N ARG A 170 -11.24 -9.53 -21.55
CA ARG A 170 -10.08 -10.39 -21.81
C ARG A 170 -9.89 -10.63 -23.31
N GLY A 171 -10.97 -10.94 -24.04
CA GLY A 171 -10.94 -11.17 -25.49
C GLY A 171 -10.47 -9.95 -26.31
N VAL A 172 -10.65 -8.73 -25.81
CA VAL A 172 -10.22 -7.48 -26.47
C VAL A 172 -8.77 -7.11 -26.14
N PHE A 173 -8.30 -7.34 -24.92
CA PHE A 173 -6.92 -7.05 -24.55
C PHE A 173 -5.94 -8.14 -25.01
N ALA A 174 -6.32 -9.42 -24.92
CA ALA A 174 -5.42 -10.56 -25.12
C ALA A 174 -5.25 -11.02 -26.58
N ALA A 175 -5.89 -10.35 -27.55
CA ALA A 175 -5.89 -10.75 -28.97
C ALA A 175 -4.49 -11.03 -29.54
N GLU A 176 -4.39 -12.09 -30.36
CA GLU A 176 -3.11 -12.61 -30.87
C GLU A 176 -2.45 -11.71 -31.92
N GLU A 177 -3.24 -11.09 -32.80
CA GLU A 177 -2.75 -10.27 -33.93
C GLU A 177 -2.33 -8.86 -33.52
N PHE A 178 -3.01 -8.27 -32.54
CA PHE A 178 -2.73 -6.94 -32.01
C PHE A 178 -3.26 -6.86 -30.57
N SER A 179 -2.38 -6.84 -29.58
CA SER A 179 -2.78 -6.82 -28.16
C SER A 179 -2.78 -5.40 -27.62
N LEU A 180 -3.81 -5.04 -26.85
CA LEU A 180 -3.96 -3.73 -26.21
C LEU A 180 -3.30 -3.65 -24.82
N LEU A 181 -2.61 -4.71 -24.37
CA LEU A 181 -2.02 -4.77 -23.03
C LEU A 181 -0.96 -3.68 -22.78
N PHE A 182 -0.32 -3.14 -23.82
CA PHE A 182 0.61 -2.00 -23.72
C PHE A 182 0.00 -0.76 -23.04
N LEU A 183 -1.34 -0.59 -23.10
CA LEU A 183 -2.04 0.51 -22.44
C LEU A 183 -2.04 0.38 -20.91
N LEU A 184 -1.84 -0.83 -20.39
CA LEU A 184 -1.89 -1.17 -18.97
C LEU A 184 -0.51 -1.12 -18.29
N GLU A 185 0.59 -1.22 -19.05
CA GLU A 185 1.94 -1.43 -18.52
C GLU A 185 2.35 -0.33 -17.51
N ASP A 186 2.16 0.95 -17.87
CA ASP A 186 2.40 2.12 -16.99
C ASP A 186 1.37 2.27 -15.84
N LEU A 187 0.27 1.51 -15.87
CA LEU A 187 -0.85 1.65 -14.93
C LEU A 187 -0.87 0.55 -13.87
N VAL A 188 -0.34 -0.64 -14.17
CA VAL A 188 -0.37 -1.81 -13.28
C VAL A 188 0.29 -1.52 -11.92
N VAL A 189 1.46 -0.87 -11.89
CA VAL A 189 2.15 -0.55 -10.62
C VAL A 189 1.41 0.49 -9.77
N PRO A 190 1.11 1.72 -10.25
CA PRO A 190 0.43 2.71 -9.42
C PRO A 190 -1.01 2.30 -9.04
N PHE A 191 -1.70 1.50 -9.87
CA PHE A 191 -2.97 0.90 -9.49
C PHE A 191 -2.80 -0.13 -8.36
N ALA A 192 -1.82 -1.03 -8.47
CA ALA A 192 -1.53 -2.06 -7.48
C ALA A 192 -1.19 -1.47 -6.10
N GLU A 193 -0.32 -0.45 -6.06
CA GLU A 193 0.04 0.25 -4.83
C GLU A 193 -1.19 0.93 -4.19
N SER A 194 -2.01 1.59 -5.02
CA SER A 194 -3.24 2.28 -4.61
C SER A 194 -4.31 1.32 -4.05
N VAL A 195 -4.66 0.25 -4.77
CA VAL A 195 -5.68 -0.71 -4.29
C VAL A 195 -5.23 -1.47 -3.06
N PHE A 196 -3.96 -1.88 -3.03
CA PHE A 196 -3.40 -2.59 -1.88
C PHE A 196 -3.36 -1.69 -0.64
N LEU A 197 -2.99 -0.41 -0.77
CA LEU A 197 -3.07 0.55 0.33
C LEU A 197 -4.50 0.76 0.84
N HIS A 198 -5.50 0.83 -0.05
CA HIS A 198 -6.90 1.02 0.35
C HIS A 198 -7.47 -0.22 1.05
N LYS A 199 -7.28 -1.43 0.50
CA LYS A 199 -7.73 -2.67 1.13
C LYS A 199 -6.99 -2.96 2.45
N THR A 200 -5.68 -2.69 2.50
CA THR A 200 -4.88 -2.83 3.74
C THR A 200 -5.36 -1.87 4.83
N ARG A 201 -5.73 -0.63 4.49
CA ARG A 201 -6.34 0.32 5.44
C ARG A 201 -7.68 -0.19 5.97
N GLU A 202 -8.58 -0.62 5.08
CA GLU A 202 -9.91 -1.15 5.43
C GLU A 202 -9.83 -2.42 6.32
N LEU A 203 -8.82 -3.27 6.12
CA LEU A 203 -8.58 -4.47 6.93
C LEU A 203 -8.03 -4.18 8.33
N MET A 204 -7.21 -3.14 8.48
CA MET A 204 -6.41 -2.91 9.68
C MET A 204 -6.97 -1.85 10.64
N GLU A 205 -7.89 -0.98 10.17
CA GLU A 205 -8.41 0.17 10.93
C GLU A 205 -8.92 -0.23 12.33
N GLY A 206 -8.27 0.28 13.38
CA GLY A 206 -8.64 0.01 14.78
C GLY A 206 -8.37 -1.40 15.32
N HIS A 207 -7.82 -2.32 14.53
CA HIS A 207 -7.54 -3.71 14.94
C HIS A 207 -6.05 -3.94 15.22
N TYR A 208 -5.60 -3.91 16.48
CA TYR A 208 -4.18 -4.07 16.83
C TYR A 208 -3.79 -5.45 17.39
N THR A 209 -4.76 -6.28 17.77
CA THR A 209 -4.59 -7.56 18.50
C THR A 209 -4.22 -8.75 17.60
N VAL A 210 -3.96 -8.51 16.31
CA VAL A 210 -3.70 -9.52 15.27
C VAL A 210 -2.49 -9.06 14.44
N SER A 211 -1.67 -10.01 13.98
CA SER A 211 -0.58 -9.77 13.02
C SER A 211 -1.13 -9.86 11.60
N PHE A 212 -0.74 -8.93 10.73
CA PHE A 212 -1.25 -8.84 9.35
C PHE A 212 -0.17 -9.09 8.29
N LEU A 213 1.12 -9.08 8.65
CA LEU A 213 2.20 -9.19 7.66
C LEU A 213 2.17 -10.50 6.86
N GLU A 214 1.96 -11.65 7.50
CA GLU A 214 1.92 -12.97 6.83
C GLU A 214 0.74 -13.06 5.83
N PRO A 215 -0.53 -12.78 6.21
CA PRO A 215 -1.64 -12.69 5.26
C PRO A 215 -1.43 -11.69 4.10
N LEU A 216 -0.81 -10.53 4.38
CA LEU A 216 -0.51 -9.53 3.35
C LEU A 216 0.60 -9.99 2.39
N HIS A 217 1.61 -10.72 2.87
CA HIS A 217 2.62 -11.35 2.01
C HIS A 217 2.01 -12.44 1.13
N ASP A 218 1.19 -13.33 1.69
CA ASP A 218 0.52 -14.39 0.93
C ASP A 218 -0.40 -13.82 -0.16
N TYR A 219 -1.16 -12.76 0.14
CA TYR A 219 -1.98 -12.05 -0.85
C TYR A 219 -1.15 -11.47 -2.01
N VAL A 220 -0.04 -10.79 -1.71
CA VAL A 220 0.83 -10.21 -2.75
C VAL A 220 1.48 -11.30 -3.61
N GLU A 221 1.93 -12.40 -3.01
CA GLU A 221 2.53 -13.50 -3.77
C GLU A 221 1.50 -14.28 -4.61
N HIS A 222 0.35 -14.65 -4.02
CA HIS A 222 -0.60 -15.57 -4.65
C HIS A 222 -1.66 -14.86 -5.48
N VAL A 223 -2.33 -13.86 -4.91
CA VAL A 223 -3.40 -13.13 -5.61
C VAL A 223 -2.81 -12.14 -6.60
N MET A 224 -1.92 -11.24 -6.16
CA MET A 224 -1.40 -10.18 -7.05
C MET A 224 -0.40 -10.73 -8.07
N PHE A 225 0.65 -11.43 -7.63
CA PHE A 225 1.74 -11.84 -8.52
C PHE A 225 1.46 -13.12 -9.32
N LYS A 226 0.96 -14.20 -8.68
CA LYS A 226 0.69 -15.47 -9.39
C LYS A 226 -0.62 -15.45 -10.19
N ALA A 227 -1.71 -14.89 -9.64
CA ALA A 227 -3.03 -14.95 -10.28
C ALA A 227 -3.38 -13.73 -11.16
N TRP A 228 -3.22 -12.50 -10.65
CA TRP A 228 -3.67 -11.27 -11.34
C TRP A 228 -2.68 -10.75 -12.38
N LEU A 229 -1.41 -10.54 -12.03
CA LEU A 229 -0.39 -9.93 -12.90
C LEU A 229 -0.32 -10.58 -14.30
N PRO A 230 -0.36 -11.91 -14.48
CA PRO A 230 -0.29 -12.54 -15.81
C PRO A 230 -1.50 -12.25 -16.72
N ARG A 231 -2.62 -11.76 -16.16
CA ARG A 231 -3.84 -11.38 -16.90
C ARG A 231 -3.70 -9.98 -17.53
N VAL A 232 -3.00 -9.09 -16.83
CA VAL A 232 -2.92 -7.65 -17.15
C VAL A 232 -1.55 -7.23 -17.69
N PHE A 233 -0.50 -8.03 -17.49
CA PHE A 233 0.88 -7.71 -17.88
C PHE A 233 1.58 -8.93 -18.47
N ARG A 234 2.06 -8.82 -19.72
CA ARG A 234 2.93 -9.84 -20.32
C ARG A 234 4.35 -9.61 -19.81
N ILE A 235 4.82 -10.48 -18.91
CA ILE A 235 6.20 -10.41 -18.37
C ILE A 235 7.20 -10.59 -19.52
N THR A 236 7.72 -9.48 -20.03
CA THR A 236 8.85 -9.49 -20.96
C THR A 236 10.13 -9.82 -20.19
N SER A 237 11.06 -10.51 -20.83
CA SER A 237 12.32 -10.97 -20.21
C SER A 237 13.30 -9.85 -19.81
N SER A 238 12.90 -8.58 -19.96
CA SER A 238 13.63 -7.41 -19.45
C SER A 238 13.20 -6.96 -18.05
N CYS A 239 11.98 -7.29 -17.59
CA CYS A 239 11.50 -6.97 -16.24
C CYS A 239 11.92 -8.05 -15.24
N ALA A 240 13.22 -8.11 -14.94
CA ALA A 240 13.80 -9.10 -14.04
C ALA A 240 13.51 -8.87 -12.54
N SER A 241 12.98 -7.69 -12.17
CA SER A 241 12.47 -7.39 -10.83
C SER A 241 10.95 -7.40 -10.84
N CYS A 242 10.34 -8.23 -9.98
CA CYS A 242 8.94 -8.02 -9.59
C CYS A 242 8.82 -6.61 -8.97
N PRO A 243 7.85 -5.76 -9.39
CA PRO A 243 7.65 -4.46 -8.75
C PRO A 243 7.20 -4.59 -7.30
N TRP A 244 6.49 -5.68 -6.96
CA TRP A 244 5.94 -5.93 -5.63
C TRP A 244 6.81 -6.96 -4.91
N SER A 245 7.87 -6.47 -4.28
CA SER A 245 8.65 -7.24 -3.31
C SER A 245 8.01 -7.15 -1.91
N SER A 246 8.61 -7.84 -0.92
CA SER A 246 8.26 -7.68 0.50
C SER A 246 8.24 -6.20 0.96
N GLN A 247 8.98 -5.32 0.28
CA GLN A 247 8.98 -3.88 0.53
C GLN A 247 7.57 -3.27 0.41
N LEU A 248 6.74 -3.69 -0.55
CA LEU A 248 5.38 -3.15 -0.72
C LEU A 248 4.52 -3.41 0.52
N VAL A 249 4.52 -4.65 1.02
CA VAL A 249 3.80 -5.05 2.24
C VAL A 249 4.27 -4.21 3.42
N TYR A 250 5.59 -4.12 3.62
CA TYR A 250 6.21 -3.35 4.68
C TYR A 250 5.87 -1.85 4.61
N THR A 251 6.04 -1.20 3.45
CA THR A 251 5.75 0.24 3.30
C THR A 251 4.27 0.55 3.48
N THR A 252 3.38 -0.30 2.97
CA THR A 252 1.93 -0.12 3.10
C THR A 252 1.46 -0.33 4.53
N PHE A 253 1.88 -1.42 5.19
CA PHE A 253 1.59 -1.71 6.59
C PHE A 253 1.98 -0.52 7.49
N TYR A 254 3.22 -0.03 7.37
CA TYR A 254 3.67 1.10 8.18
C TYR A 254 2.99 2.41 7.78
N SER A 255 2.67 2.64 6.50
CA SER A 255 1.92 3.83 6.08
C SER A 255 0.52 3.88 6.70
N VAL A 256 -0.13 2.74 6.96
CA VAL A 256 -1.39 2.66 7.69
C VAL A 256 -1.15 2.87 9.20
N ARG A 257 -0.24 2.09 9.80
CA ARG A 257 0.01 2.14 11.25
C ARG A 257 0.63 3.45 11.75
N ARG A 258 1.26 4.25 10.87
CA ARG A 258 1.92 5.52 11.21
C ARG A 258 1.03 6.45 12.06
N SER A 259 -0.22 6.64 11.65
CA SER A 259 -1.19 7.50 12.36
C SER A 259 -1.72 6.88 13.64
N GLU A 260 -1.56 5.56 13.81
CA GLU A 260 -2.09 4.78 14.92
C GLU A 260 -1.01 4.48 15.99
N LEU A 261 0.27 4.77 15.73
CA LEU A 261 1.43 4.40 16.58
C LEU A 261 1.21 4.68 18.08
N PHE A 262 0.65 5.84 18.45
CA PHE A 262 0.36 6.14 19.85
C PHE A 262 -0.71 5.20 20.43
N SER A 263 -1.81 4.97 19.70
CA SER A 263 -2.89 4.07 20.13
C SER A 263 -2.37 2.63 20.28
N ILE A 264 -1.57 2.15 19.33
CA ILE A 264 -0.89 0.84 19.40
C ILE A 264 -0.02 0.73 20.66
N MET A 265 0.70 1.79 21.04
CA MET A 265 1.51 1.79 22.27
C MET A 265 0.67 1.88 23.55
N MET A 266 -0.52 2.49 23.53
CA MET A 266 -1.42 2.52 24.69
C MET A 266 -2.11 1.17 24.92
N ASP A 267 -2.51 0.52 23.84
CA ASP A 267 -3.22 -0.77 23.86
C ASP A 267 -2.25 -1.96 24.08
N TYR A 268 -0.98 -1.69 24.42
CA TYR A 268 -0.02 -2.72 24.82
C TYR A 268 -0.30 -3.18 26.27
N PRO A 269 -0.45 -4.49 26.55
CA PRO A 269 0.12 -5.61 25.78
C PRO A 269 -0.80 -6.30 24.79
N ASP A 270 -2.09 -5.98 24.72
CA ASP A 270 -3.02 -6.63 23.80
C ASP A 270 -2.62 -6.38 22.32
N SER A 271 -2.01 -5.22 22.04
CA SER A 271 -1.43 -4.86 20.74
C SER A 271 -0.11 -5.57 20.38
N HIS A 272 0.40 -6.49 21.21
CA HIS A 272 1.69 -7.15 21.02
C HIS A 272 1.93 -7.71 19.60
N PRO A 273 0.96 -8.33 18.90
CA PRO A 273 1.15 -8.76 17.51
C PRO A 273 1.49 -7.62 16.56
N THR A 274 0.78 -6.48 16.63
CA THR A 274 1.11 -5.29 15.83
C THR A 274 2.48 -4.69 16.22
N VAL A 275 2.89 -4.81 17.49
CA VAL A 275 4.22 -4.39 17.96
C VAL A 275 5.33 -5.29 17.38
N MET A 276 5.09 -6.59 17.21
CA MET A 276 6.00 -7.50 16.50
C MET A 276 6.07 -7.21 14.99
N ASP A 277 4.94 -6.88 14.36
CA ASP A 277 4.92 -6.49 12.95
C ASP A 277 5.71 -5.18 12.70
N LEU A 278 5.55 -4.19 13.59
CA LEU A 278 6.34 -2.94 13.56
C LEU A 278 7.85 -3.20 13.77
N LYS A 279 8.21 -4.15 14.63
CA LYS A 279 9.61 -4.59 14.84
C LYS A 279 10.20 -5.18 13.55
N ALA A 280 9.47 -6.10 12.89
CA ALA A 280 9.89 -6.69 11.62
C ALA A 280 10.08 -5.62 10.53
N TYR A 281 9.11 -4.71 10.39
CA TYR A 281 9.19 -3.57 9.47
C TYR A 281 10.45 -2.71 9.68
N LEU A 282 10.78 -2.37 10.93
CA LEU A 282 11.90 -1.49 11.26
C LEU A 282 13.26 -2.15 11.07
N MET A 283 13.37 -3.46 11.28
CA MET A 283 14.60 -4.21 11.02
C MET A 283 14.96 -4.23 9.52
N GLU A 284 13.97 -4.33 8.63
CA GLU A 284 14.16 -4.31 7.18
C GLU A 284 14.42 -2.89 6.66
N THR A 285 13.59 -1.91 7.05
CA THR A 285 13.57 -0.56 6.44
C THR A 285 14.46 0.48 7.10
N ARG A 286 14.95 0.22 8.33
CA ARG A 286 15.75 1.16 9.15
C ARG A 286 15.03 2.48 9.51
N ALA A 287 13.70 2.56 9.39
CA ALA A 287 12.91 3.77 9.60
C ALA A 287 12.72 4.18 11.09
N LEU A 288 13.64 3.80 12.00
CA LEU A 288 13.46 3.96 13.45
C LEU A 288 13.31 5.43 13.88
N GLN A 289 14.07 6.35 13.28
CA GLN A 289 13.98 7.78 13.54
C GLN A 289 12.57 8.33 13.24
N ASP A 290 11.95 7.84 12.18
CA ASP A 290 10.67 8.31 11.68
C ASP A 290 9.49 7.83 12.55
N LEU A 291 9.62 6.65 13.19
CA LEU A 291 8.76 6.22 14.29
C LEU A 291 8.97 7.11 15.53
N ILE A 292 10.22 7.40 15.91
CA ILE A 292 10.56 8.23 17.07
C ILE A 292 9.97 9.64 16.92
N ASP A 293 10.15 10.29 15.78
CA ASP A 293 9.67 11.65 15.52
C ASP A 293 8.13 11.71 15.52
N THR A 294 7.48 10.73 14.89
CA THR A 294 6.01 10.63 14.84
C THR A 294 5.41 10.37 16.22
N LEU A 295 5.95 9.39 16.97
CA LEU A 295 5.44 9.03 18.29
C LEU A 295 5.75 10.12 19.34
N SER A 296 6.91 10.76 19.29
CA SER A 296 7.24 11.88 20.19
C SER A 296 6.27 13.06 20.02
N LYS A 297 5.86 13.35 18.78
CA LYS A 297 4.85 14.36 18.47
C LYS A 297 3.48 13.98 19.04
N GLU A 298 3.04 12.73 18.86
CA GLU A 298 1.75 12.24 19.38
C GLU A 298 1.72 12.21 20.91
N VAL A 299 2.80 11.77 21.56
CA VAL A 299 2.93 11.80 23.03
C VAL A 299 2.84 13.23 23.54
N GLY A 300 3.54 14.19 22.91
CA GLY A 300 3.47 15.61 23.27
C GLY A 300 2.07 16.20 23.09
N SER A 301 1.36 15.88 22.00
CA SER A 301 0.04 16.44 21.69
C SER A 301 -1.10 15.81 22.50
N ARG A 302 -1.04 14.50 22.79
CA ARG A 302 -2.14 13.74 23.41
C ARG A 302 -1.94 13.49 24.91
N LEU A 303 -0.72 13.14 25.35
CA LEU A 303 -0.46 12.72 26.73
C LEU A 303 0.02 13.86 27.63
N LEU A 304 0.86 14.75 27.11
CA LEU A 304 1.54 15.78 27.92
C LEU A 304 0.73 17.08 28.05
N GLN A 305 -0.60 16.97 28.07
CA GLN A 305 -1.51 18.10 28.25
C GLN A 305 -1.83 18.33 29.73
N PRO A 306 -1.95 19.58 30.22
CA PRO A 306 -2.12 19.87 31.65
C PRO A 306 -3.39 19.29 32.31
N GLY A 307 -4.37 18.82 31.53
CA GLY A 307 -5.60 18.22 32.02
C GLY A 307 -5.56 16.68 32.18
N VAL A 308 -4.52 16.00 31.70
CA VAL A 308 -4.41 14.53 31.77
C VAL A 308 -4.06 14.10 33.20
N HIS A 309 -4.76 13.11 33.75
CA HIS A 309 -4.58 12.67 35.13
C HIS A 309 -3.22 11.98 35.34
N THR A 310 -2.63 12.14 36.52
CA THR A 310 -1.30 11.59 36.82
C THR A 310 -1.28 10.06 36.71
N ASP A 311 -2.40 9.40 37.03
CA ASP A 311 -2.63 7.98 36.81
C ASP A 311 -2.64 7.55 35.34
N GLU A 312 -3.17 8.38 34.43
CA GLU A 312 -3.18 8.14 32.98
C GLU A 312 -1.77 8.31 32.38
N VAL A 313 -1.03 9.33 32.82
CA VAL A 313 0.38 9.53 32.42
C VAL A 313 1.26 8.37 32.92
N LEU A 314 1.01 7.86 34.13
CA LEU A 314 1.68 6.67 34.64
C LEU A 314 1.33 5.42 33.83
N LEU A 315 0.06 5.16 33.53
CA LEU A 315 -0.38 4.05 32.68
C LEU A 315 0.34 4.06 31.33
N ALA A 316 0.22 5.18 30.62
CA ALA A 316 0.83 5.39 29.31
C ALA A 316 2.37 5.23 29.32
N TYR A 317 3.05 5.68 30.37
CA TYR A 317 4.50 5.53 30.51
C TYR A 317 4.93 4.06 30.48
N GLY A 318 4.26 3.18 31.23
CA GLY A 318 4.60 1.74 31.24
C GLY A 318 4.28 1.03 29.92
N CYS A 319 3.17 1.37 29.27
CA CYS A 319 2.82 0.78 27.97
C CYS A 319 3.81 1.21 26.88
N LEU A 320 4.19 2.50 26.83
CA LEU A 320 5.27 3.01 25.98
C LEU A 320 6.61 2.31 26.26
N VAL A 321 7.00 2.21 27.53
CA VAL A 321 8.28 1.59 27.93
C VAL A 321 8.35 0.12 27.53
N ARG A 322 7.29 -0.66 27.76
CA ARG A 322 7.24 -2.09 27.37
C ARG A 322 7.22 -2.25 25.84
N GLY A 323 6.32 -1.55 25.14
CA GLY A 323 6.15 -1.66 23.68
C GLY A 323 7.37 -1.18 22.88
N LEU A 324 8.02 -0.09 23.31
CA LEU A 324 9.22 0.42 22.63
C LEU A 324 10.45 -0.45 22.87
N ARG A 325 10.58 -1.10 24.04
CA ARG A 325 11.66 -2.06 24.30
C ARG A 325 11.53 -3.33 23.45
N GLU A 326 10.29 -3.73 23.14
CA GLU A 326 10.07 -4.82 22.19
C GLU A 326 10.45 -4.44 20.75
N ILE A 327 10.11 -3.24 20.29
CA ILE A 327 10.48 -2.76 18.95
C ILE A 327 11.99 -2.50 18.82
N ASP A 328 12.58 -1.83 19.81
CA ASP A 328 13.99 -1.42 19.82
C ASP A 328 14.69 -1.98 21.08
N PRO A 329 15.33 -3.16 20.97
CA PRO A 329 16.13 -3.73 22.05
C PRO A 329 17.33 -2.88 22.50
N SER A 330 17.71 -1.82 21.74
CA SER A 330 18.75 -0.87 22.18
C SER A 330 18.21 0.21 23.12
N SER A 331 16.89 0.30 23.30
CA SER A 331 16.17 1.30 24.12
C SER A 331 16.36 2.76 23.69
N VAL A 332 16.97 3.04 22.54
CA VAL A 332 17.16 4.41 22.04
C VAL A 332 15.81 5.09 21.76
N ALA A 333 14.85 4.37 21.16
CA ALA A 333 13.50 4.88 20.96
C ALA A 333 12.76 5.12 22.30
N GLN A 334 12.89 4.17 23.24
CA GLN A 334 12.34 4.27 24.61
C GLN A 334 12.84 5.55 25.30
N ASP A 335 14.17 5.77 25.29
CA ASP A 335 14.84 6.83 26.04
C ASP A 335 14.67 8.23 25.43
N ILE A 336 14.24 8.33 24.18
CA ILE A 336 13.86 9.59 23.53
C ILE A 336 12.39 9.90 23.80
N VAL A 337 11.49 8.96 23.49
CA VAL A 337 10.02 9.16 23.58
C VAL A 337 9.54 9.28 25.03
N CYS A 338 10.08 8.48 25.96
CA CYS A 338 9.59 8.45 27.35
C CYS A 338 10.21 9.55 28.23
N ARG A 339 11.29 10.20 27.79
CA ARG A 339 11.98 11.29 28.51
C ARG A 339 11.09 12.49 28.88
N PRO A 340 10.32 13.10 27.95
CA PRO A 340 9.41 14.19 28.30
C PRO A 340 8.25 13.72 29.20
N VAL A 341 7.81 12.46 29.09
CA VAL A 341 6.80 11.86 29.98
C VAL A 341 7.33 11.76 31.41
N ALA A 342 8.56 11.25 31.58
CA ALA A 342 9.22 11.19 32.87
C ALA A 342 9.46 12.59 33.49
N SER A 343 9.70 13.63 32.68
CA SER A 343 9.79 15.01 33.17
C SER A 343 8.43 15.55 33.65
N CYS A 344 7.35 15.35 32.88
CA CYS A 344 5.99 15.69 33.29
C CYS A 344 5.58 15.02 34.61
N LEU A 345 6.00 13.76 34.83
CA LEU A 345 5.78 13.05 36.10
C LEU A 345 6.59 13.62 37.28
N ARG A 346 7.82 14.13 37.05
CA ARG A 346 8.62 14.79 38.11
C ARG A 346 8.10 16.17 38.50
N GLU A 347 7.34 16.83 37.64
CA GLU A 347 6.75 18.15 37.87
C GLU A 347 5.39 18.09 38.61
N ARG A 348 4.85 16.88 38.85
CA ARG A 348 3.54 16.65 39.49
C ARG A 348 3.71 16.26 40.95
N ASP A 349 3.24 17.12 41.87
CA ASP A 349 3.31 16.91 43.33
C ASP A 349 2.67 15.58 43.80
N ASP A 350 1.70 15.03 43.06
CA ASP A 350 0.99 13.80 43.42
C ASP A 350 1.59 12.51 42.83
N ALA A 351 2.55 12.60 41.91
CA ALA A 351 3.06 11.44 41.17
C ALA A 351 3.72 10.39 42.06
N VAL A 352 4.49 10.81 43.07
CA VAL A 352 5.12 9.88 44.04
C VAL A 352 4.05 9.10 44.81
N ARG A 353 2.93 9.74 45.16
CA ARG A 353 1.81 9.08 45.83
C ARG A 353 1.13 8.08 44.89
N CYS A 354 0.78 8.47 43.65
CA CYS A 354 0.17 7.55 42.68
C CYS A 354 1.08 6.33 42.36
N ILE A 355 2.40 6.52 42.31
CA ILE A 355 3.38 5.42 42.17
C ILE A 355 3.34 4.49 43.38
N VAL A 356 3.40 5.04 44.60
CA VAL A 356 3.38 4.25 45.85
C VAL A 356 2.05 3.52 46.03
N ASP A 357 0.93 4.18 45.78
CA ASP A 357 -0.42 3.59 45.82
C ASP A 357 -0.52 2.43 44.83
N ARG A 358 0.05 2.55 43.61
CA ARG A 358 0.11 1.48 42.62
C ARG A 358 1.05 0.32 42.99
N LEU A 359 2.15 0.58 43.69
CA LEU A 359 3.09 -0.46 44.16
C LEU A 359 2.58 -1.21 45.41
N ILE A 360 1.74 -0.56 46.22
CA ILE A 360 1.14 -1.16 47.43
C ILE A 360 -0.23 -1.78 47.14
N ALA A 361 -0.94 -1.33 46.11
CA ALA A 361 -2.16 -1.96 45.62
C ALA A 361 -1.90 -3.46 45.38
N PRO A 362 -2.67 -4.38 46.01
CA PRO A 362 -2.51 -5.79 45.75
C PRO A 362 -2.74 -6.03 44.25
N PRO A 363 -1.95 -6.90 43.58
CA PRO A 363 -2.33 -7.37 42.26
C PRO A 363 -3.73 -7.96 42.39
N GLN A 364 -4.63 -7.55 41.50
CA GLN A 364 -6.04 -7.95 41.54
C GLN A 364 -6.16 -9.40 41.04
N LEU A 365 -5.62 -10.34 41.84
CA LEU A 365 -6.06 -11.72 41.82
C LEU A 365 -7.58 -11.68 41.94
N SER A 366 -8.26 -12.30 40.98
CA SER A 366 -9.71 -12.34 40.97
C SER A 366 -10.21 -12.78 42.35
N THR A 367 -11.10 -11.98 42.93
CA THR A 367 -11.92 -12.42 44.06
C THR A 367 -12.81 -13.53 43.52
N ILE A 368 -12.30 -14.76 43.54
CA ILE A 368 -13.03 -15.97 43.17
C ILE A 368 -14.31 -15.98 44.04
N PRO A 369 -15.50 -15.78 43.44
CA PRO A 369 -16.73 -15.99 44.18
C PRO A 369 -16.82 -17.49 44.47
N ASP A 370 -17.18 -17.87 45.71
CA ASP A 370 -17.46 -19.27 46.01
C ASP A 370 -18.50 -19.83 45.03
N ALA A 371 -18.27 -21.05 44.58
CA ALA A 371 -18.72 -21.51 43.26
C ALA A 371 -20.25 -21.61 43.08
N THR A 372 -20.87 -20.52 42.61
CA THR A 372 -22.13 -20.52 41.85
C THR A 372 -22.09 -19.48 40.74
N THR A 373 -22.62 -19.87 39.58
CA THR A 373 -22.92 -19.08 38.38
C THR A 373 -23.35 -17.63 38.63
N ASP A 374 -22.68 -16.68 37.98
CA ASP A 374 -23.19 -16.09 36.72
C ASP A 374 -22.03 -15.44 35.93
N THR A 375 -22.18 -15.31 34.61
CA THR A 375 -21.12 -14.86 33.70
C THR A 375 -21.30 -13.40 33.29
N ASP A 376 -20.53 -12.49 33.88
CA ASP A 376 -20.30 -11.12 33.40
C ASP A 376 -19.00 -10.53 33.99
N THR A 377 -17.88 -11.22 33.79
CA THR A 377 -16.54 -10.65 34.09
C THR A 377 -16.17 -9.70 32.96
N ASN A 378 -16.22 -8.38 33.19
CA ASN A 378 -15.85 -7.39 32.18
C ASN A 378 -14.41 -7.60 31.70
N VAL A 379 -14.25 -7.68 30.37
CA VAL A 379 -12.92 -7.75 29.73
C VAL A 379 -12.06 -6.54 30.11
N ALA A 380 -12.67 -5.36 30.22
CA ALA A 380 -11.99 -4.12 30.63
C ALA A 380 -11.34 -4.20 32.03
N ASP A 381 -11.98 -4.87 32.99
CA ASP A 381 -11.44 -5.02 34.36
C ASP A 381 -10.22 -5.96 34.38
N VAL A 382 -10.19 -6.96 33.48
CA VAL A 382 -9.05 -7.88 33.31
C VAL A 382 -7.88 -7.18 32.60
N VAL A 383 -8.15 -6.41 31.53
CA VAL A 383 -7.14 -5.64 30.80
C VAL A 383 -6.50 -4.58 31.70
N ALA A 384 -7.29 -3.86 32.48
CA ALA A 384 -6.78 -2.90 33.46
C ALA A 384 -5.86 -3.56 34.51
N ALA A 385 -6.19 -4.78 34.95
CA ALA A 385 -5.37 -5.52 35.90
C ALA A 385 -4.01 -5.95 35.33
N ASP A 386 -3.92 -6.39 34.07
CA ASP A 386 -2.61 -6.72 33.47
C ASP A 386 -1.78 -5.46 33.18
N GLN A 387 -2.38 -4.38 32.70
CA GLN A 387 -1.69 -3.10 32.52
C GLN A 387 -1.06 -2.62 33.84
N ILE A 388 -1.83 -2.63 34.95
CA ILE A 388 -1.34 -2.28 36.29
C ILE A 388 -0.22 -3.24 36.73
N THR A 389 -0.35 -4.54 36.50
CA THR A 389 0.68 -5.54 36.86
C THR A 389 1.97 -5.34 36.05
N GLY A 390 1.86 -5.01 34.77
CA GLY A 390 3.00 -4.65 33.91
C GLY A 390 3.70 -3.38 34.37
N LEU A 391 2.96 -2.37 34.82
CA LEU A 391 3.50 -1.14 35.40
C LEU A 391 4.24 -1.38 36.71
N GLN A 392 3.66 -2.17 37.62
CA GLN A 392 4.33 -2.61 38.85
C GLN A 392 5.67 -3.28 38.52
N ARG A 393 5.69 -4.15 37.49
CA ARG A 393 6.90 -4.85 37.05
C ARG A 393 7.98 -3.90 36.51
N GLU A 394 7.62 -2.93 35.67
CA GLU A 394 8.57 -1.93 35.14
C GLU A 394 9.11 -1.00 36.24
N LEU A 395 8.27 -0.56 37.17
CA LEU A 395 8.66 0.27 38.33
C LEU A 395 9.58 -0.47 39.32
N LEU A 396 9.64 -1.80 39.26
CA LEU A 396 10.48 -2.67 40.09
C LEU A 396 11.75 -3.15 39.36
N LEU A 397 11.99 -2.75 38.11
CA LEU A 397 13.25 -3.02 37.43
C LEU A 397 14.40 -2.24 38.12
N PRO A 398 15.56 -2.88 38.36
CA PRO A 398 16.77 -2.12 38.66
C PRO A 398 17.05 -1.14 37.54
N THR A 399 17.47 0.09 37.87
CA THR A 399 18.04 0.99 36.87
C THR A 399 19.18 0.27 36.15
N PRO A 400 19.31 0.42 34.81
CA PRO A 400 20.53 0.03 34.12
C PRO A 400 21.74 0.62 34.84
N LEU A 401 22.83 -0.14 34.95
CA LEU A 401 24.06 0.38 35.54
C LEU A 401 24.56 1.55 34.70
N GLU A 402 24.34 2.78 35.18
CA GLU A 402 25.04 3.95 34.68
C GLU A 402 26.54 3.68 34.87
N VAL A 403 27.22 3.42 33.76
CA VAL A 403 28.68 3.32 33.74
C VAL A 403 29.18 4.74 33.97
N GLU A 404 29.51 5.05 35.23
CA GLU A 404 30.16 6.31 35.59
C GLU A 404 31.35 6.53 34.64
N PRO A 405 31.41 7.67 33.93
CA PRO A 405 32.53 7.94 33.03
C PRO A 405 33.80 7.99 33.89
N THR A 406 34.75 7.11 33.59
CA THR A 406 35.98 6.97 34.38
C THR A 406 36.75 8.28 34.43
N ASP A 407 36.76 8.92 35.60
CA ASP A 407 37.39 10.24 35.83
C ASP A 407 38.93 10.15 35.94
N GLU A 408 39.56 9.46 34.99
CA GLU A 408 41.02 9.35 34.87
C GLU A 408 41.63 10.57 34.16
N MET A 409 41.21 11.79 34.51
CA MET A 409 41.79 13.02 33.97
C MET A 409 42.06 14.14 34.99
N ARG A 410 42.37 13.77 36.24
CA ARG A 410 42.98 14.69 37.21
C ARG A 410 43.98 14.04 38.16
N ASP A 411 45.24 14.05 37.74
CA ASP A 411 46.34 14.47 38.62
C ASP A 411 47.52 14.99 37.79
N CYS A 412 47.80 16.30 37.91
CA CYS A 412 48.91 16.99 37.26
C CYS A 412 49.66 17.82 38.30
N ASP A 413 50.06 17.15 39.38
CA ASP A 413 50.63 17.77 40.58
C ASP A 413 52.11 18.13 40.36
N ALA A 414 52.32 19.22 39.62
CA ALA A 414 53.63 19.67 39.16
C ALA A 414 54.13 20.88 39.98
N HIS A 415 54.70 20.66 41.17
CA HIS A 415 55.61 21.66 41.78
C HIS A 415 56.68 21.13 42.75
N LEU A 416 57.92 21.55 42.47
CA LEU A 416 59.00 21.89 43.42
C LEU A 416 59.62 20.79 44.31
N VAL A 417 60.84 20.38 43.94
CA VAL A 417 61.91 20.01 44.91
C VAL A 417 63.13 20.93 44.67
N ALA A 418 63.80 21.31 45.76
CA ALA A 418 64.66 22.49 45.87
C ALA A 418 66.01 22.44 45.12
N HIS A 419 66.53 23.63 44.78
CA HIS A 419 67.95 23.87 44.47
C HIS A 419 68.87 23.57 45.68
N GLY A 420 70.15 23.26 45.40
CA GLY A 420 71.22 23.93 46.16
C GLY A 420 72.55 23.19 46.39
N LYS A 421 73.53 23.39 45.49
CA LYS A 421 75.01 23.55 45.66
C LYS A 421 75.70 23.27 44.30
N SER A 422 76.63 24.05 43.73
CA SER A 422 77.89 24.65 44.25
C SER A 422 78.90 23.54 44.62
N ARG A 423 80.17 23.47 44.16
CA ARG A 423 81.12 24.40 43.49
C ARG A 423 82.18 23.49 42.76
N ILE A 424 83.27 23.85 42.09
CA ILE A 424 84.16 25.04 41.94
C ILE A 424 84.76 25.03 40.51
N SER A 425 85.35 26.18 40.09
CA SER A 425 86.36 26.37 39.01
C SER A 425 86.05 25.82 37.61
#